data_AF-A0A5C9F2K1-F1
#
_entry.id   AF-A0A5C9F2K1-F1
#
_cell.length_a   1.000
_cell.length_b   1.000
_cell.length_c   1.000
_cell.angle_alpha   90.00
_cell.angle_beta   90.00
_cell.angle_gamma   90.00
#
_symmetry.space_group_name_H-M   'P 1'
#
loop_
_entity.id
_entity.type
_entity.pdbx_description
1 polymer ?
#
loop_
_entity_poly.entity_id
_entity_poly.type
_entity_poly.pdbx_seq_one_letter_code
_entity_poly.pdbx_strand_id
1 'polypeptide(L)'
;MDEGPNRQKKAEKTSPKNSSTKSIQGTFEPRWSHYFVYEFENKDKIQPILDSAFHKFAETPINKDDAMGRIKYALISYLTSTKTENAKLYYAIIRFLIDIIDYFHQEDLIDWIHDKVIPNIESKFLYELALLDLVEICVKLDKIERAQLYIKEIISNIASYPSSEQYNIMNSLTQLVKRVKYVQIPSLLEIVKKGLLECEEKTNEITHKIQIIELLEDLHYIEEAFSRVVKLLKEIPQDSVKIEDLRKIKKRLSKKPL
;
A
#
# COMPACT_ATOMS: atom_id res chain seq x y z
N MET A 1 53.57 65.46 -6.42
CA MET A 1 53.58 64.14 -5.76
C MET A 1 52.16 63.89 -5.27
N ASP A 2 51.63 62.78 -5.75
CA ASP A 2 50.40 62.07 -5.40
C ASP A 2 49.01 62.72 -5.56
N GLU A 3 48.38 62.21 -6.62
CA GLU A 3 46.96 62.05 -6.89
C GLU A 3 46.24 61.26 -5.78
N GLY A 4 44.98 61.59 -5.54
CA GLY A 4 44.05 60.76 -4.79
C GLY A 4 42.60 61.21 -4.99
N PRO A 5 41.89 60.71 -6.02
CA PRO A 5 40.54 61.15 -6.35
C PRO A 5 39.43 60.28 -5.75
N ASN A 6 38.32 60.98 -5.48
CA ASN A 6 36.93 60.53 -5.44
C ASN A 6 36.61 59.29 -6.32
N ARG A 7 35.88 58.30 -5.77
CA ARG A 7 34.83 57.54 -6.49
C ARG A 7 34.04 56.60 -5.57
N GLN A 8 32.74 56.88 -5.46
CA GLN A 8 31.69 55.92 -5.11
C GLN A 8 31.77 54.67 -6.00
N LYS A 9 31.62 53.47 -5.42
CA LYS A 9 31.21 52.27 -6.17
C LYS A 9 30.14 51.48 -5.42
N LYS A 10 29.10 51.21 -6.21
CA LYS A 10 27.86 50.49 -5.93
C LYS A 10 28.10 49.10 -5.33
N ALA A 11 27.19 48.73 -4.44
CA ALA A 11 26.95 47.37 -4.01
C ALA A 11 26.46 46.49 -5.18
N GLU A 12 27.19 45.42 -5.49
CA GLU A 12 26.70 44.32 -6.32
C GLU A 12 26.08 43.26 -5.40
N LYS A 13 24.74 43.27 -5.35
CA LYS A 13 23.93 42.14 -4.90
C LYS A 13 23.99 41.07 -6.00
N THR A 14 24.79 40.04 -5.79
CA THR A 14 24.72 38.79 -6.55
C THR A 14 23.39 38.10 -6.23
N SER A 15 22.45 38.28 -7.15
CA SER A 15 21.17 37.57 -7.15
C SER A 15 21.43 36.11 -7.54
N PRO A 16 20.87 35.10 -6.84
CA PRO A 16 20.97 33.73 -7.31
C PRO A 16 20.19 33.61 -8.62
N LYS A 17 20.89 33.18 -9.68
CA LYS A 17 20.31 32.81 -10.96
C LYS A 17 19.36 31.64 -10.74
N ASN A 18 18.05 31.92 -10.72
CA ASN A 18 17.03 30.91 -10.95
C ASN A 18 17.21 30.39 -12.38
N SER A 19 17.88 29.26 -12.52
CA SER A 19 17.81 28.45 -13.73
C SER A 19 16.38 27.92 -13.84
N SER A 20 15.58 28.55 -14.68
CA SER A 20 14.26 28.05 -15.06
C SER A 20 14.43 26.75 -15.86
N THR A 21 14.40 25.62 -15.17
CA THR A 21 14.22 24.32 -15.79
C THR A 21 12.83 24.34 -16.42
N LYS A 22 12.76 24.27 -17.75
CA LYS A 22 11.48 24.19 -18.49
C LYS A 22 10.81 22.87 -18.11
N SER A 23 9.79 22.93 -17.26
CA SER A 23 8.85 21.83 -17.02
C SER A 23 7.94 21.70 -18.25
N ILE A 24 8.04 20.58 -18.95
CA ILE A 24 7.02 20.08 -19.89
C ILE A 24 6.83 18.63 -19.39
N GLN A 25 5.68 18.14 -18.94
CA GLN A 25 4.36 18.10 -19.57
C GLN A 25 3.36 17.62 -18.49
N GLY A 26 2.22 18.28 -18.34
CA GLY A 26 1.14 17.86 -17.44
C GLY A 26 1.24 18.42 -16.02
N THR A 27 0.15 18.98 -15.52
CA THR A 27 -0.05 19.55 -14.18
C THR A 27 -0.10 18.45 -13.12
N PHE A 28 0.91 17.56 -13.08
CA PHE A 28 0.98 16.59 -12.00
C PHE A 28 1.64 17.26 -10.80
N GLU A 29 0.83 17.52 -9.79
CA GLU A 29 1.28 18.02 -8.49
C GLU A 29 1.26 16.87 -7.47
N PRO A 30 2.20 16.87 -6.51
CA PRO A 30 2.21 15.88 -5.44
C PRO A 30 0.90 15.90 -4.64
N ARG A 31 0.31 14.73 -4.43
CA ARG A 31 -0.96 14.57 -3.70
C ARG A 31 -0.70 14.39 -2.21
N TRP A 32 -0.31 15.47 -1.51
CA TRP A 32 0.13 15.38 -0.11
C TRP A 32 -0.84 14.69 0.85
N SER A 33 -2.14 14.95 0.74
CA SER A 33 -3.16 14.28 1.55
C SER A 33 -3.27 12.77 1.27
N HIS A 34 -2.86 12.34 0.07
CA HIS A 34 -2.79 10.92 -0.29
C HIS A 34 -1.53 10.26 0.27
N TYR A 35 -0.42 10.98 0.45
CA TYR A 35 0.81 10.40 1.01
C TYR A 35 0.77 10.37 2.53
N PHE A 36 0.32 11.46 3.15
CA PHE A 36 0.29 11.63 4.60
C PHE A 36 -1.09 11.29 5.18
N VAL A 37 -1.55 10.05 4.94
CA VAL A 37 -2.84 9.55 5.45
C VAL A 37 -2.86 9.42 6.98
N TYR A 38 -1.70 9.12 7.57
CA TYR A 38 -1.52 9.05 9.02
C TYR A 38 -0.68 10.24 9.48
N GLU A 39 -1.09 10.85 10.59
CA GLU A 39 -0.34 11.93 11.22
C GLU A 39 0.86 11.37 12.00
N PHE A 40 2.02 12.01 11.87
CA PHE A 40 3.26 11.63 12.55
C PHE A 40 4.19 12.84 12.77
N GLU A 41 5.06 12.75 13.77
CA GLU A 41 5.79 13.89 14.35
C GLU A 41 6.57 14.77 13.34
N ASN A 42 7.27 14.15 12.38
CA ASN A 42 8.17 14.85 11.47
C ASN A 42 7.57 15.20 10.09
N LYS A 43 6.25 15.06 9.92
CA LYS A 43 5.56 15.28 8.64
C LYS A 43 5.88 16.63 7.99
N ASP A 44 5.76 17.73 8.74
CA ASP A 44 5.99 19.09 8.24
C ASP A 44 7.44 19.33 7.77
N LYS A 45 8.39 18.57 8.29
CA LYS A 45 9.81 18.64 7.88
C LYS A 45 10.09 17.75 6.68
N ILE A 46 9.38 16.64 6.54
CA ILE A 46 9.58 15.66 5.47
C ILE A 46 8.89 16.09 4.18
N GLN A 47 7.70 16.68 4.26
CA GLN A 47 6.97 17.18 3.09
C GLN A 47 7.82 18.05 2.15
N PRO A 48 8.53 19.11 2.59
CA PRO A 48 9.36 19.91 1.70
C PRO A 48 10.54 19.13 1.10
N ILE A 49 11.04 18.09 1.78
CA ILE A 49 12.10 17.22 1.24
C ILE A 49 11.55 16.35 0.09
N LEU A 50 10.36 15.78 0.28
CA LEU A 50 9.69 14.99 -0.75
C LEU A 50 9.24 15.86 -1.93
N ASP A 51 8.79 17.09 -1.67
CA ASP A 51 8.45 18.06 -2.71
C ASP A 51 9.67 18.37 -3.58
N SER A 52 10.80 18.61 -2.92
CA SER A 52 12.04 18.84 -3.63
C SER A 52 12.55 17.60 -4.37
N ALA A 53 12.34 16.39 -3.84
CA ALA A 53 12.64 15.14 -4.55
C ALA A 53 11.72 14.92 -5.77
N PHE A 54 10.44 15.26 -5.65
CA PHE A 54 9.48 15.20 -6.74
C PHE A 54 9.93 16.05 -7.93
N HIS A 55 10.34 17.29 -7.66
CA HIS A 55 10.84 18.17 -8.72
C HIS A 55 12.07 17.61 -9.42
N LYS A 56 12.92 16.83 -8.73
CA LYS A 56 14.06 16.12 -9.33
C LYS A 56 13.64 14.95 -10.21
N PHE A 57 12.56 14.26 -9.87
CA PHE A 57 11.94 13.28 -10.76
C PHE A 57 11.31 13.90 -12.00
N ALA A 58 10.78 15.13 -11.87
CA ALA A 58 10.17 15.87 -12.95
C ALA A 58 11.17 16.57 -13.90
N GLU A 59 12.48 16.54 -13.59
CA GLU A 59 13.51 17.08 -14.47
C GLU A 59 13.61 16.28 -15.78
N THR A 60 14.04 16.95 -16.86
CA THR A 60 14.32 16.30 -18.16
C THR A 60 15.75 16.64 -18.58
N PRO A 61 16.70 15.68 -18.52
CA PRO A 61 16.53 14.29 -18.08
C PRO A 61 16.27 14.15 -16.58
N ILE A 62 15.66 13.04 -16.18
CA ILE A 62 15.33 12.73 -14.77
C ILE A 62 16.62 12.69 -13.93
N ASN A 63 16.64 13.44 -12.83
CA ASN A 63 17.76 13.43 -11.89
C ASN A 63 17.47 12.47 -10.71
N LYS A 64 17.48 11.19 -11.03
CA LYS A 64 17.08 10.12 -10.10
C LYS A 64 17.98 10.02 -8.88
N ASP A 65 19.29 10.22 -9.04
CA ASP A 65 20.23 10.07 -7.94
C ASP A 65 20.03 11.13 -6.86
N ASP A 66 19.83 12.39 -7.25
CA ASP A 66 19.51 13.48 -6.29
C ASP A 66 18.12 13.25 -5.67
N ALA A 67 17.12 12.87 -6.48
CA ALA A 67 15.77 12.57 -5.99
C ALA A 67 15.78 11.47 -4.92
N MET A 68 16.44 10.34 -5.20
CA MET A 68 16.57 9.23 -4.26
C MET A 68 17.47 9.57 -3.07
N GLY A 69 18.49 10.41 -3.27
CA GLY A 69 19.34 10.92 -2.18
C GLY A 69 18.52 11.67 -1.13
N ARG A 70 17.57 12.50 -1.56
CA ARG A 70 16.65 13.24 -0.67
C ARG A 70 15.69 12.32 0.07
N ILE A 71 15.17 11.30 -0.59
CA ILE A 71 14.27 10.31 0.03
C ILE A 71 15.03 9.49 1.08
N LYS A 72 16.24 9.03 0.77
CA LYS A 72 17.11 8.34 1.73
C LYS A 72 17.46 9.25 2.91
N TYR A 73 17.76 10.52 2.66
CA TYR A 73 17.98 11.50 3.72
C TYR A 73 16.76 11.62 4.64
N ALA A 74 15.55 11.73 4.07
CA ALA A 74 14.32 11.76 4.86
C ALA A 74 14.16 10.51 5.74
N LEU A 75 14.42 9.33 5.16
CA LEU A 75 14.34 8.04 5.86
C LEU A 75 15.40 7.82 6.94
N ILE A 76 16.54 8.52 6.90
CA ILE A 76 17.60 8.34 7.89
C ILE A 76 17.51 9.42 8.97
N SER A 77 17.27 10.66 8.57
CA SER A 77 17.34 11.82 9.46
C SER A 77 16.11 12.06 10.31
N TYR A 78 14.96 11.48 9.95
CA TYR A 78 13.68 11.74 10.63
C TYR A 78 13.05 10.51 11.28
N LEU A 79 13.81 9.40 11.40
CA LEU A 79 13.42 8.30 12.27
C LEU A 79 13.45 8.74 13.73
N THR A 80 12.50 8.24 14.49
CA THR A 80 12.37 8.44 15.93
C THR A 80 12.68 7.13 16.66
N SER A 81 12.71 7.16 17.99
CA SER A 81 12.72 5.94 18.81
C SER A 81 11.38 5.19 18.78
N THR A 82 10.32 5.81 18.27
CA THR A 82 8.96 5.27 18.28
C THR A 82 8.67 4.50 16.99
N LYS A 83 8.62 3.17 17.10
CA LYS A 83 8.42 2.24 15.98
C LYS A 83 7.15 2.53 15.16
N THR A 84 6.06 2.91 15.83
CA THR A 84 4.79 3.24 15.16
C THR A 84 4.87 4.54 14.37
N GLU A 85 5.60 5.55 14.83
CA GLU A 85 5.85 6.79 14.09
C GLU A 85 6.70 6.51 12.84
N ASN A 86 7.73 5.69 12.99
CA ASN A 86 8.58 5.29 11.86
C ASN A 86 7.80 4.51 10.80
N ALA A 87 6.91 3.60 11.21
CA ALA A 87 6.06 2.85 10.28
C ALA A 87 5.16 3.77 9.43
N LYS A 88 4.61 4.85 10.01
CA LYS A 88 3.81 5.85 9.28
C LYS A 88 4.67 6.63 8.27
N LEU A 89 5.89 7.01 8.65
CA LEU A 89 6.86 7.64 7.75
C LEU A 89 7.18 6.74 6.56
N TYR A 90 7.58 5.50 6.82
CA TYR A 90 7.87 4.53 5.77
C TYR A 90 6.69 4.37 4.82
N TYR A 91 5.47 4.20 5.35
CA TYR A 91 4.27 4.06 4.52
C TYR A 91 3.98 5.31 3.69
N ALA A 92 4.16 6.52 4.23
CA ALA A 92 3.99 7.76 3.49
C ALA A 92 4.97 7.86 2.30
N ILE A 93 6.22 7.44 2.50
CA ILE A 93 7.24 7.42 1.45
C ILE A 93 6.93 6.38 0.38
N ILE A 94 6.39 5.21 0.76
CA ILE A 94 5.94 4.20 -0.22
C ILE A 94 4.86 4.78 -1.12
N ARG A 95 3.83 5.43 -0.55
CA ARG A 95 2.76 6.04 -1.34
C ARG A 95 3.24 7.15 -2.26
N PHE A 96 4.17 7.98 -1.77
CA PHE A 96 4.83 8.97 -2.61
C PHE A 96 5.58 8.31 -3.78
N LEU A 97 6.37 7.26 -3.52
CA LEU A 97 7.14 6.56 -4.54
C LEU A 97 6.27 5.79 -5.53
N ILE A 98 5.11 5.26 -5.12
CA ILE A 98 4.14 4.64 -6.03
C ILE A 98 3.61 5.66 -7.04
N ASP A 99 3.31 6.88 -6.60
CA ASP A 99 2.97 7.97 -7.53
C ASP A 99 4.16 8.31 -8.46
N ILE A 100 5.39 8.32 -7.95
CA ILE A 100 6.56 8.51 -8.82
C ILE A 100 6.68 7.41 -9.88
N ILE A 101 6.47 6.14 -9.50
CA ILE A 101 6.48 4.99 -10.41
C ILE A 101 5.43 5.19 -11.51
N ASP A 102 4.21 5.56 -11.12
CA ASP A 102 3.07 5.67 -12.03
C ASP A 102 3.24 6.80 -13.05
N TYR A 103 3.72 7.97 -12.61
CA TYR A 103 3.81 9.16 -13.45
C TYR A 103 5.13 9.30 -14.20
N PHE A 104 6.24 8.84 -13.63
CA PHE A 104 7.58 8.97 -14.22
C PHE A 104 8.16 7.63 -14.71
N HIS A 105 7.35 6.56 -14.70
CA HIS A 105 7.68 5.22 -15.21
C HIS A 105 8.98 4.65 -14.63
N GLN A 106 9.21 4.86 -13.33
CA GLN A 106 10.39 4.40 -12.61
C GLN A 106 10.19 3.01 -12.00
N GLU A 107 9.91 2.00 -12.82
CA GLU A 107 9.50 0.65 -12.37
C GLU A 107 10.48 -0.03 -11.42
N ASP A 108 11.78 0.25 -11.52
CA ASP A 108 12.82 -0.31 -10.65
C ASP A 108 12.66 0.12 -9.18
N LEU A 109 11.90 1.19 -8.91
CA LEU A 109 11.58 1.60 -7.55
C LEU A 109 10.67 0.58 -6.84
N ILE A 110 9.93 -0.27 -7.57
CA ILE A 110 9.13 -1.35 -6.97
C ILE A 110 10.04 -2.27 -6.15
N ASP A 111 11.12 -2.75 -6.75
CA ASP A 111 12.08 -3.64 -6.10
C ASP A 111 12.83 -2.91 -4.97
N TRP A 112 13.17 -1.64 -5.17
CA TRP A 112 13.81 -0.85 -4.12
C TRP A 112 12.91 -0.64 -2.90
N ILE A 113 11.62 -0.32 -3.11
CA ILE A 113 10.64 -0.18 -2.02
C ILE A 113 10.54 -1.50 -1.26
N HIS A 114 10.37 -2.60 -1.99
CA HIS A 114 10.20 -3.92 -1.42
C HIS A 114 11.43 -4.36 -0.61
N ASP A 115 12.63 -4.16 -1.13
CA ASP A 115 13.85 -4.70 -0.52
C ASP A 115 14.44 -3.78 0.55
N LYS A 116 14.16 -2.46 0.49
CA LYS A 116 14.82 -1.46 1.35
C LYS A 116 13.89 -0.69 2.26
N VAL A 117 12.60 -0.60 1.96
CA VAL A 117 11.66 0.23 2.74
C VAL A 117 10.72 -0.65 3.54
N ILE A 118 9.98 -1.55 2.88
CA ILE A 118 8.99 -2.44 3.49
C ILE A 118 9.53 -3.24 4.70
N PRO A 119 10.75 -3.81 4.67
CA PRO A 119 11.25 -4.62 5.79
C PRO A 119 11.44 -3.83 7.09
N ASN A 120 11.47 -2.49 7.02
CA ASN A 120 11.62 -1.62 8.19
C ASN A 120 10.26 -1.21 8.79
N ILE A 121 9.14 -1.63 8.20
CA ILE A 121 7.79 -1.35 8.71
C ILE A 121 7.44 -2.38 9.78
N GLU A 122 7.55 -2.00 11.05
CA GLU A 122 7.25 -2.91 12.15
C GLU A 122 5.75 -3.09 12.44
N SER A 123 4.91 -2.14 11.98
CA SER A 123 3.46 -2.29 12.10
C SER A 123 2.97 -3.31 11.09
N LYS A 124 2.49 -4.48 11.55
CA LYS A 124 1.92 -5.52 10.69
C LYS A 124 0.85 -4.99 9.75
N PHE A 125 -0.04 -4.12 10.25
CA PHE A 125 -1.11 -3.53 9.44
C PHE A 125 -0.56 -2.59 8.35
N LEU A 126 0.38 -1.70 8.67
CA LEU A 126 0.97 -0.81 7.67
C LEU A 126 1.87 -1.56 6.68
N TYR A 127 2.51 -2.64 7.12
CA TYR A 127 3.26 -3.56 6.26
C TYR A 127 2.34 -4.19 5.21
N GLU A 128 1.17 -4.69 5.62
CA GLU A 128 0.17 -5.24 4.70
C GLU A 128 -0.38 -4.19 3.74
N LEU A 129 -0.70 -2.98 4.23
CA LEU A 129 -1.15 -1.89 3.36
C LEU A 129 -0.08 -1.50 2.34
N ALA A 130 1.19 -1.45 2.74
CA ALA A 130 2.30 -1.16 1.84
C ALA A 130 2.43 -2.21 0.72
N LEU A 131 2.34 -3.49 1.07
CA LEU A 131 2.34 -4.58 0.09
C LEU A 131 1.11 -4.53 -0.82
N LEU A 132 -0.07 -4.18 -0.29
CA LEU A 132 -1.28 -4.03 -1.10
C LEU A 132 -1.14 -2.90 -2.13
N ASP A 133 -0.58 -1.76 -1.74
CA ASP A 133 -0.35 -0.67 -2.68
C ASP A 133 0.71 -1.07 -3.74
N LEU A 134 1.71 -1.90 -3.39
CA LEU A 134 2.62 -2.51 -4.37
C LEU A 134 1.93 -3.52 -5.30
N VAL A 135 0.98 -4.31 -4.82
CA VAL A 135 0.20 -5.22 -5.67
C VAL A 135 -0.54 -4.44 -6.74
N GLU A 136 -1.15 -3.31 -6.39
CA GLU A 136 -1.91 -2.49 -7.35
C GLU A 136 -1.03 -1.91 -8.45
N ILE A 137 0.11 -1.32 -8.09
CA ILE A 137 1.02 -0.76 -9.11
C ILE A 137 1.65 -1.86 -9.96
N CYS A 138 1.97 -3.03 -9.39
CA CYS A 138 2.45 -4.19 -10.15
C CYS A 138 1.41 -4.67 -11.16
N VAL A 139 0.14 -4.79 -10.75
CA VAL A 139 -0.95 -5.17 -11.66
C VAL A 139 -1.09 -4.14 -12.79
N LYS A 140 -1.05 -2.84 -12.45
CA LYS A 140 -1.16 -1.76 -13.43
C LYS A 140 -0.04 -1.80 -14.47
N LEU A 141 1.16 -2.23 -14.07
CA LEU A 141 2.35 -2.35 -14.92
C LEU A 141 2.60 -3.78 -15.44
N ASP A 142 1.59 -4.66 -15.36
CA ASP A 142 1.66 -6.06 -15.82
C ASP A 142 2.79 -6.90 -15.18
N LYS A 143 3.22 -6.55 -13.97
CA LYS A 143 4.21 -7.29 -13.15
C LYS A 143 3.54 -8.35 -12.29
N ILE A 144 2.82 -9.27 -12.92
CA ILE A 144 1.93 -10.22 -12.21
C ILE A 144 2.70 -11.14 -11.26
N GLU A 145 3.92 -11.57 -11.60
CA GLU A 145 4.74 -12.40 -10.71
C GLU A 145 5.12 -11.70 -9.40
N ARG A 146 5.43 -10.40 -9.47
CA ARG A 146 5.69 -9.56 -8.28
C ARG A 146 4.42 -9.39 -7.45
N ALA A 147 3.28 -9.13 -8.10
CA ALA A 147 1.99 -9.07 -7.40
C ALA A 147 1.67 -10.39 -6.67
N GLN A 148 1.92 -11.56 -7.29
CA GLN A 148 1.74 -12.86 -6.65
C GLN A 148 2.64 -13.04 -5.42
N LEU A 149 3.90 -12.62 -5.51
CA LEU A 149 4.83 -12.65 -4.38
C LEU A 149 4.30 -11.82 -3.20
N TYR A 150 3.89 -10.57 -3.45
CA TYR A 150 3.41 -9.67 -2.41
C TYR A 150 2.10 -10.16 -1.78
N ILE A 151 1.18 -10.74 -2.56
CA ILE A 151 -0.03 -11.39 -2.01
C ILE A 151 0.33 -12.54 -1.09
N LYS A 152 1.31 -13.38 -1.45
CA LYS A 152 1.76 -14.49 -0.58
C LYS A 152 2.35 -13.97 0.72
N GLU A 153 3.12 -12.89 0.68
CA GLU A 153 3.66 -12.23 1.87
C GLU A 153 2.56 -11.66 2.77
N ILE A 154 1.54 -11.01 2.19
CA ILE A 154 0.36 -10.55 2.93
C ILE A 154 -0.32 -11.74 3.63
N ILE A 155 -0.61 -12.83 2.91
CA ILE A 155 -1.25 -14.02 3.49
C ILE A 155 -0.40 -14.63 4.60
N SER A 156 0.92 -14.70 4.41
CA SER A 156 1.85 -15.18 5.43
C SER A 156 1.83 -14.30 6.68
N ASN A 157 1.81 -12.96 6.51
CA ASN A 157 1.71 -12.03 7.62
C ASN A 157 0.37 -12.17 8.36
N ILE A 158 -0.76 -12.32 7.63
CA ILE A 158 -2.09 -12.60 8.20
C ILE A 158 -2.06 -13.90 9.03
N ALA A 159 -1.44 -14.96 8.51
CA ALA A 159 -1.31 -16.22 9.21
C ALA A 159 -0.44 -16.13 10.48
N SER A 160 0.37 -15.08 10.63
CA SER A 160 1.22 -14.85 11.81
C SER A 160 0.49 -14.15 12.97
N TYR A 161 -0.76 -13.70 12.77
CA TYR A 161 -1.54 -13.11 13.85
C TYR A 161 -1.95 -14.17 14.88
N PRO A 162 -1.92 -13.85 16.19
CA PRO A 162 -2.48 -14.72 17.20
C PRO A 162 -3.97 -14.95 16.97
N SER A 163 -4.48 -16.14 17.33
CA SER A 163 -5.91 -16.44 17.21
C SER A 163 -6.80 -15.51 18.05
N SER A 164 -6.25 -14.80 19.04
CA SER A 164 -6.96 -13.76 19.80
C SER A 164 -7.21 -12.47 19.01
N GLU A 165 -6.53 -12.27 17.89
CA GLU A 165 -6.61 -11.07 17.05
C GLU A 165 -7.47 -11.29 15.79
N GLN A 166 -8.57 -12.04 15.92
CA GLN A 166 -9.45 -12.35 14.77
C GLN A 166 -9.93 -11.12 14.01
N TYR A 167 -10.20 -10.01 14.73
CA TYR A 167 -10.57 -8.75 14.10
C TYR A 167 -9.52 -8.27 13.09
N ASN A 168 -8.24 -8.35 13.46
CA ASN A 168 -7.13 -7.95 12.58
C ASN A 168 -7.05 -8.89 11.37
N ILE A 169 -7.12 -10.20 11.60
CA ILE A 169 -7.11 -11.22 10.53
C ILE A 169 -8.22 -10.94 9.52
N MET A 170 -9.47 -10.79 9.98
CA MET A 170 -10.62 -10.58 9.10
C MET A 170 -10.56 -9.24 8.37
N ASN A 171 -10.10 -8.18 9.05
CA ASN A 171 -9.90 -6.89 8.41
C ASN A 171 -8.84 -6.97 7.30
N SER A 172 -7.70 -7.61 7.55
CA SER A 172 -6.63 -7.78 6.55
C SER A 172 -7.07 -8.61 5.35
N LEU A 173 -7.78 -9.73 5.57
CA LEU A 173 -8.38 -10.52 4.49
C LEU A 173 -9.39 -9.70 3.67
N THR A 174 -10.22 -8.90 4.34
CA THR A 174 -11.18 -8.02 3.68
C THR A 174 -10.50 -6.98 2.81
N GLN A 175 -9.42 -6.35 3.29
CA GLN A 175 -8.64 -5.39 2.50
C GLN A 175 -8.02 -6.04 1.28
N LEU A 176 -7.42 -7.23 1.45
CA LEU A 176 -6.83 -8.01 0.36
C LEU A 176 -7.87 -8.31 -0.72
N VAL A 177 -9.00 -8.92 -0.35
CA VAL A 177 -10.10 -9.26 -1.26
C VAL A 177 -10.61 -8.02 -2.01
N LYS A 178 -10.80 -6.90 -1.29
CA LYS A 178 -11.26 -5.65 -1.90
C LYS A 178 -10.33 -5.10 -2.98
N ARG A 179 -9.00 -5.24 -2.82
CA ARG A 179 -8.04 -4.79 -3.84
C ARG A 179 -7.95 -5.76 -5.02
N VAL A 180 -7.95 -7.08 -4.78
CA VAL A 180 -7.76 -8.06 -5.85
C VAL A 180 -9.01 -8.34 -6.68
N LYS A 181 -10.22 -8.17 -6.13
CA LYS A 181 -11.46 -8.60 -6.81
C LYS A 181 -11.73 -7.88 -8.13
N TYR A 182 -11.28 -6.64 -8.27
CA TYR A 182 -11.49 -5.85 -9.49
C TYR A 182 -10.48 -6.17 -10.60
N VAL A 183 -9.38 -6.82 -10.25
CA VAL A 183 -8.29 -7.11 -11.18
C VAL A 183 -8.63 -8.32 -12.07
N GLN A 184 -9.50 -9.22 -11.61
CA GLN A 184 -9.97 -10.41 -12.36
C GLN A 184 -8.86 -11.30 -12.94
N ILE A 185 -7.64 -11.26 -12.38
CA ILE A 185 -6.52 -12.11 -12.82
C ILE A 185 -6.60 -13.45 -12.09
N PRO A 186 -6.88 -14.58 -12.78
CA PRO A 186 -7.18 -15.86 -12.12
C PRO A 186 -6.08 -16.35 -11.19
N SER A 187 -4.81 -16.13 -11.55
CA SER A 187 -3.66 -16.57 -10.74
C SER A 187 -3.56 -15.81 -9.40
N LEU A 188 -3.94 -14.54 -9.36
CA LEU A 188 -3.99 -13.77 -8.11
C LEU A 188 -5.18 -14.21 -7.25
N LEU A 189 -6.36 -14.34 -7.86
CA LEU A 189 -7.59 -14.75 -7.18
C LEU A 189 -7.42 -16.13 -6.53
N GLU A 190 -6.76 -17.07 -7.21
CA GLU A 190 -6.55 -18.43 -6.69
C GLU A 190 -5.61 -18.44 -5.47
N ILE A 191 -4.60 -17.57 -5.43
CA ILE A 191 -3.74 -17.43 -4.24
C ILE A 191 -4.55 -16.90 -3.06
N VAL A 192 -5.36 -15.87 -3.28
CA VAL A 192 -6.21 -15.29 -2.21
C VAL A 192 -7.25 -16.30 -1.72
N LYS A 193 -7.89 -17.04 -2.63
CA LYS A 193 -8.80 -18.14 -2.30
C LYS A 193 -8.14 -19.16 -1.37
N LYS A 194 -6.93 -19.62 -1.70
CA LYS A 194 -6.20 -20.57 -0.85
C LYS A 194 -5.95 -20.01 0.54
N GLY A 195 -5.50 -18.76 0.63
CA GLY A 195 -5.30 -18.08 1.92
C GLY A 195 -6.59 -17.97 2.75
N LEU A 196 -7.73 -17.67 2.11
CA LEU A 196 -9.04 -17.62 2.77
C LEU A 196 -9.43 -18.99 3.36
N LEU A 197 -9.25 -20.07 2.58
CA LEU A 197 -9.59 -21.42 3.02
C LEU A 197 -8.68 -21.90 4.17
N GLU A 198 -7.38 -21.63 4.09
CA GLU A 198 -6.45 -21.91 5.19
C GLU A 198 -6.81 -21.17 6.47
N CYS A 199 -7.34 -19.94 6.36
CA CYS A 199 -7.84 -19.18 7.51
C CYS A 199 -9.15 -19.77 8.05
N GLU A 200 -10.05 -20.23 7.18
CA GLU A 200 -11.32 -20.86 7.56
C GLU A 200 -11.08 -22.12 8.41
N GLU A 201 -10.11 -22.94 8.00
CA GLU A 201 -9.78 -24.19 8.70
C GLU A 201 -9.20 -23.95 10.11
N LYS A 202 -8.52 -22.82 10.31
CA LYS A 202 -7.90 -22.45 11.59
C LYS A 202 -8.86 -21.73 12.54
N THR A 203 -10.00 -21.23 12.05
CA THR A 203 -10.96 -20.50 12.87
C THR A 203 -12.10 -21.39 13.35
N ASN A 204 -12.39 -21.33 14.66
CA ASN A 204 -13.50 -22.07 15.27
C ASN A 204 -14.76 -21.22 15.38
N GLU A 205 -14.66 -19.90 15.17
CA GLU A 205 -15.78 -18.99 15.36
C GLU A 205 -16.67 -18.94 14.13
N ILE A 206 -17.95 -19.25 14.32
CA ILE A 206 -18.97 -19.30 13.26
C ILE A 206 -19.07 -17.96 12.52
N THR A 207 -18.97 -16.83 13.25
CA THR A 207 -19.01 -15.49 12.65
C THR A 207 -17.90 -15.28 11.63
N HIS A 208 -16.68 -15.72 11.93
CA HIS A 208 -15.54 -15.59 11.03
C HIS A 208 -15.63 -16.55 9.84
N LYS A 209 -16.12 -17.77 10.05
CA LYS A 209 -16.43 -18.68 8.93
C LYS A 209 -17.46 -18.07 7.97
N ILE A 210 -18.51 -17.43 8.49
CA ILE A 210 -19.49 -16.69 7.69
C ILE A 210 -18.81 -15.57 6.88
N GLN A 211 -17.96 -14.76 7.52
CA GLN A 211 -17.24 -13.69 6.82
C GLN A 211 -16.36 -14.24 5.69
N ILE A 212 -15.64 -15.34 5.91
CA ILE A 212 -14.81 -15.97 4.86
C ILE A 212 -15.66 -16.47 3.69
N ILE A 213 -16.83 -17.06 3.97
CA ILE A 213 -17.79 -17.45 2.92
C ILE A 213 -18.22 -16.25 2.09
N GLU A 214 -18.51 -15.11 2.72
CA GLU A 214 -18.87 -13.88 2.02
C GLU A 214 -17.70 -13.33 1.20
N LEU A 215 -16.47 -13.42 1.71
CA LEU A 215 -15.27 -13.05 0.96
C LEU A 215 -15.03 -13.95 -0.26
N LEU A 216 -15.30 -15.26 -0.16
CA LEU A 216 -15.26 -16.18 -1.31
C LEU A 216 -16.32 -15.81 -2.35
N GLU A 217 -17.52 -15.44 -1.90
CA GLU A 217 -18.59 -14.94 -2.78
C GLU A 217 -18.18 -13.63 -3.48
N ASP A 218 -17.51 -12.72 -2.78
CA ASP A 218 -16.99 -11.45 -3.31
C ASP A 218 -15.90 -11.67 -4.39
N LEU A 219 -15.18 -12.79 -4.33
CA LEU A 219 -14.23 -13.24 -5.34
C LEU A 219 -14.87 -14.08 -6.45
N HIS A 220 -16.20 -14.23 -6.47
CA HIS A 220 -16.95 -15.06 -7.41
C HIS A 220 -16.69 -16.57 -7.34
N TYR A 221 -16.12 -17.09 -6.24
CA TYR A 221 -16.02 -18.53 -5.99
C TYR A 221 -17.34 -19.07 -5.42
N ILE A 222 -18.40 -19.05 -6.24
CA ILE A 222 -19.78 -19.32 -5.81
C ILE A 222 -19.98 -20.77 -5.34
N GLU A 223 -19.42 -21.74 -6.06
CA GLU A 223 -19.50 -23.16 -5.68
C GLU A 223 -18.80 -23.42 -4.35
N GLU A 224 -17.63 -22.81 -4.17
CA GLU A 224 -16.90 -22.90 -2.93
C GLU A 224 -17.66 -22.25 -1.78
N ALA A 225 -18.14 -21.03 -1.95
CA ALA A 225 -18.96 -20.39 -0.91
C ALA A 225 -20.19 -21.26 -0.57
N PHE A 226 -20.87 -21.83 -1.56
CA PHE A 226 -22.07 -22.63 -1.36
C PHE A 226 -21.80 -23.93 -0.59
N SER A 227 -20.77 -24.68 -1.00
CA SER A 227 -20.38 -25.93 -0.32
C SER A 227 -20.03 -25.69 1.16
N ARG A 228 -19.36 -24.58 1.48
CA ARG A 228 -18.98 -24.20 2.85
C ARG A 228 -20.21 -23.85 3.69
N VAL A 229 -21.17 -23.10 3.14
CA VAL A 229 -22.45 -22.82 3.82
C VAL A 229 -23.20 -24.11 4.16
N VAL A 230 -23.26 -25.05 3.21
CA VAL A 230 -23.93 -26.35 3.43
C VAL A 230 -23.23 -27.16 4.51
N LYS A 231 -21.90 -27.15 4.55
CA LYS A 231 -21.11 -27.81 5.59
C LYS A 231 -21.36 -27.16 6.95
N LEU A 232 -21.24 -25.83 7.04
CA LEU A 232 -21.41 -25.09 8.28
C LEU A 232 -22.83 -25.25 8.87
N LEU A 233 -23.87 -25.26 8.04
CA LEU A 233 -25.25 -25.52 8.49
C LEU A 233 -25.44 -26.91 9.13
N LYS A 234 -24.59 -27.89 8.85
CA LYS A 234 -24.63 -29.22 9.49
C LYS A 234 -23.84 -29.26 10.81
N GLU A 235 -22.87 -28.37 10.97
CA GLU A 235 -21.99 -28.32 12.15
C GLU A 235 -22.58 -27.49 13.29
N ILE A 236 -23.40 -26.47 12.97
CA ILE A 236 -23.93 -25.56 13.98
C ILE A 236 -25.14 -26.15 14.75
N PRO A 237 -25.28 -25.84 16.06
CA PRO A 237 -26.45 -26.22 16.85
C PRO A 237 -27.76 -25.68 16.27
N GLN A 238 -28.85 -26.46 16.34
CA GLN A 238 -30.15 -26.13 15.74
C GLN A 238 -30.84 -24.88 16.32
N ASP A 239 -30.44 -24.47 17.52
CA ASP A 239 -30.90 -23.29 18.23
C ASP A 239 -30.03 -22.04 17.98
N SER A 240 -28.96 -22.16 17.17
CA SER A 240 -28.08 -21.05 16.86
C SER A 240 -28.81 -19.93 16.11
N VAL A 241 -28.68 -18.70 16.62
CA VAL A 241 -29.20 -17.48 15.98
C VAL A 241 -28.61 -17.23 14.58
N LYS A 242 -27.49 -17.88 14.23
CA LYS A 242 -26.80 -17.73 12.94
C LYS A 242 -27.35 -18.62 11.82
N ILE A 243 -28.24 -19.57 12.14
CA ILE A 243 -28.85 -20.47 11.14
C ILE A 243 -29.59 -19.67 10.06
N GLU A 244 -30.36 -18.66 10.47
CA GLU A 244 -31.18 -17.90 9.53
C GLU A 244 -30.32 -17.07 8.57
N ASP A 245 -29.22 -16.49 9.07
CA ASP A 245 -28.25 -15.78 8.23
C ASP A 245 -27.62 -16.73 7.20
N LEU A 246 -27.20 -17.93 7.62
CA LEU A 246 -26.64 -18.94 6.72
C LEU A 246 -27.65 -19.44 5.69
N ARG A 247 -28.92 -19.60 6.06
CA ARG A 247 -29.99 -19.96 5.12
C ARG A 247 -30.21 -18.87 4.07
N LYS A 248 -30.15 -17.59 4.46
CA LYS A 248 -30.22 -16.46 3.53
C LYS A 248 -29.04 -16.47 2.56
N ILE A 249 -27.81 -16.69 3.06
CA ILE A 249 -26.61 -16.80 2.22
C ILE A 249 -26.75 -17.98 1.25
N LYS A 250 -27.14 -19.17 1.73
CA LYS A 250 -27.37 -20.36 0.89
C LYS A 250 -28.35 -20.08 -0.25
N LYS A 251 -29.49 -19.44 0.06
CA LYS A 251 -30.53 -19.09 -0.91
C LYS A 251 -30.08 -18.02 -1.91
N ARG A 252 -29.21 -17.09 -1.48
CA ARG A 252 -28.59 -16.08 -2.36
C ARG A 252 -27.63 -16.76 -3.34
N LEU A 253 -26.73 -17.61 -2.84
CA LEU A 253 -25.74 -18.32 -3.64
C LEU A 253 -26.39 -19.28 -4.65
N SER A 254 -27.44 -20.01 -4.28
CA SER A 254 -28.12 -20.96 -5.18
C SER A 254 -28.79 -20.31 -6.40
N LYS A 255 -28.94 -18.98 -6.40
CA LYS A 255 -29.53 -18.21 -7.50
C LYS A 255 -28.48 -17.59 -8.42
N LYS A 256 -27.21 -17.62 -8.04
CA LYS A 256 -26.13 -17.05 -8.84
C LYS A 256 -25.71 -18.04 -9.93
N PRO A 257 -25.37 -17.57 -11.13
CA PRO A 257 -24.77 -18.42 -12.15
C PRO A 257 -23.44 -18.96 -11.64
N LEU A 258 -23.16 -20.22 -12.01
CA LEU A 258 -21.90 -20.91 -11.76
C LEU A 258 -20.86 -20.49 -12.81
#